data_AF-A0AAU8YII6-F1
#
_entry.id   AF-A0AAU8YII6-F1
#
_cell.length_a   1.000
_cell.length_b   1.000
_cell.length_c   1.000
_cell.angle_alpha   90.00
_cell.angle_beta   90.00
_cell.angle_gamma   90.00
#
_symmetry.space_group_name_H-M   'P 1'
#
loop_
_entity.id
_entity.type
_entity.pdbx_description
1 polymer ?
#
loop_
_entity_poly.entity_id
_entity_poly.type
_entity_poly.pdbx_seq_one_letter_code
_entity_poly.pdbx_strand_id
1 'polypeptide(L)'
;MSSKETQHGTPGGEAQETRRGTDEEKLLELALDETPGEAAATVREVKRLQLECLDLKRRNKRVWGQLLALTCVFGVTIAAVVFWYPKYRWIPTTDNHAICEVSTESNPRVTPATLAEYAKDAVVNSYSYDYVNYRSNLNSAGARWYTDEGRKAFLKTLDDSGNLERVLKGRMILRAMATQVAQVEEAGVLASGQNYWLVQVPIAIEFYVGGDQQARSRQDFLAAVTIVQIPASATNIKGIAVDSVQLSPYTSRK
;
A
#
# COMPACT_ATOMS: atom_id res chain seq x y z
N MET A 1 -26.84 48.06 -39.30
CA MET A 1 -26.07 47.12 -40.16
C MET A 1 -25.86 45.84 -39.34
N SER A 2 -26.07 44.62 -39.77
CA SER A 2 -26.79 43.96 -40.86
C SER A 2 -26.75 42.48 -40.46
N SER A 3 -27.87 41.78 -40.59
CA SER A 3 -28.05 40.35 -40.28
C SER A 3 -27.02 39.42 -40.95
N LYS A 4 -26.78 38.25 -40.33
CA LYS A 4 -27.13 36.93 -40.92
C LYS A 4 -26.72 35.76 -40.01
N GLU A 5 -27.72 35.07 -39.48
CA GLU A 5 -27.65 33.64 -39.14
C GLU A 5 -27.70 32.82 -40.43
N THR A 6 -26.94 31.74 -40.50
CA THR A 6 -27.02 30.70 -41.54
C THR A 6 -27.51 29.40 -40.92
N GLN A 7 -28.78 29.09 -41.15
CA GLN A 7 -29.34 27.74 -41.02
C GLN A 7 -28.94 26.91 -42.26
N HIS A 8 -28.38 25.73 -42.03
CA HIS A 8 -28.14 24.73 -43.07
C HIS A 8 -29.06 23.52 -42.80
N GLY A 9 -30.24 23.53 -43.41
CA GLY A 9 -31.19 22.42 -43.39
C GLY A 9 -31.23 21.74 -44.76
N THR A 10 -30.98 20.43 -44.78
CA THR A 10 -30.94 19.57 -45.96
C THR A 10 -32.36 19.33 -46.51
N PRO A 11 -32.73 19.78 -47.73
CA PRO A 11 -34.09 19.65 -48.27
C PRO A 11 -34.29 18.41 -49.17
N GLY A 12 -33.43 17.38 -49.06
CA GLY A 12 -33.38 16.26 -50.02
C GLY A 12 -34.19 15.02 -49.67
N GLY A 13 -34.57 14.81 -48.40
CA GLY A 13 -35.18 13.56 -47.94
C GLY A 13 -36.64 13.38 -48.36
N GLU A 14 -37.48 14.38 -48.07
CA GLU A 14 -38.93 14.29 -48.27
C GLU A 14 -39.33 14.21 -49.75
N ALA A 15 -38.65 14.96 -50.63
CA ALA A 15 -38.90 14.94 -52.07
C ALA A 15 -38.45 13.63 -52.74
N GLN A 16 -37.45 12.96 -52.16
CA GLN A 16 -36.94 11.68 -52.65
C GLN A 16 -37.81 10.51 -52.17
N GLU A 17 -38.41 10.62 -50.99
CA GLU A 17 -39.31 9.62 -50.42
C GLU A 17 -40.69 9.64 -51.09
N THR A 18 -41.23 10.82 -51.40
CA THR A 18 -42.46 10.95 -52.21
C THR A 18 -42.29 10.42 -53.64
N ARG A 19 -41.20 10.75 -54.34
CA ARG A 19 -40.92 10.18 -55.68
C ARG A 19 -40.76 8.66 -55.65
N ARG A 20 -40.13 8.11 -54.61
CA ARG A 20 -39.98 6.66 -54.43
C ARG A 20 -41.32 5.95 -54.25
N GLY A 21 -42.22 6.54 -53.48
CA GLY A 21 -43.57 6.00 -53.28
C GLY A 21 -44.33 5.90 -54.60
N THR A 22 -44.27 6.95 -55.42
CA THR A 22 -44.92 6.96 -56.74
C THR A 22 -44.32 5.94 -57.72
N ASP A 23 -43.01 5.70 -57.65
CA ASP A 23 -42.34 4.70 -58.50
C ASP A 23 -42.71 3.27 -58.07
N GLU A 24 -42.86 3.01 -56.77
CA GLU A 24 -43.25 1.71 -56.22
C GLU A 24 -44.72 1.37 -56.49
N GLU A 25 -45.61 2.35 -56.39
CA GLU A 25 -47.03 2.22 -56.75
C GLU A 25 -47.19 1.84 -58.22
N LYS A 26 -46.43 2.49 -59.12
CA LYS A 26 -46.39 2.13 -60.55
C LYS A 26 -45.85 0.72 -60.80
N LEU A 27 -44.86 0.27 -60.02
CA LEU A 27 -44.33 -1.09 -60.14
C LEU A 27 -45.36 -2.14 -59.68
N LEU A 28 -46.17 -1.83 -58.67
CA LEU A 28 -47.26 -2.69 -58.19
C LEU A 28 -48.41 -2.77 -59.20
N GLU A 29 -48.81 -1.63 -59.77
CA GLU A 29 -49.86 -1.58 -60.80
C GLU A 29 -49.48 -2.41 -62.02
N LEU A 30 -48.23 -2.28 -62.50
CA LEU A 30 -47.71 -3.06 -63.63
C LEU A 30 -47.46 -4.54 -63.30
N ALA A 31 -47.24 -4.89 -62.03
CA ALA A 31 -47.13 -6.28 -61.59
C ALA A 31 -48.50 -6.98 -61.47
N LEU A 32 -49.59 -6.21 -61.41
CA LEU A 32 -50.97 -6.71 -61.32
C LEU A 32 -51.73 -6.62 -62.64
N ASP A 33 -51.15 -6.04 -63.69
CA ASP A 33 -51.77 -5.92 -65.01
C ASP A 33 -52.03 -7.29 -65.65
N GLU A 34 -53.27 -7.54 -66.10
CA GLU A 34 -53.78 -8.82 -66.63
C GLU A 34 -53.72 -8.94 -68.17
N THR A 35 -53.02 -8.03 -68.85
CA THR A 35 -52.89 -8.05 -70.31
C THR A 35 -52.36 -9.39 -70.86
N PRO A 36 -53.04 -10.02 -71.84
CA PRO A 36 -52.65 -11.34 -72.36
C PRO A 36 -51.48 -11.25 -73.34
N GLY A 37 -50.44 -12.08 -73.12
CA GLY A 37 -49.31 -12.25 -74.04
C GLY A 37 -48.02 -12.70 -73.33
N GLU A 38 -47.16 -13.46 -74.01
CA GLU A 38 -45.90 -13.97 -73.42
C GLU A 38 -44.96 -12.83 -72.98
N ALA A 39 -44.88 -11.76 -73.77
CA ALA A 39 -44.10 -10.57 -73.43
C ALA A 39 -44.62 -9.89 -72.15
N ALA A 40 -45.94 -9.79 -71.98
CA ALA A 40 -46.55 -9.18 -70.80
C ALA A 40 -46.31 -10.01 -69.53
N ALA A 41 -46.32 -11.34 -69.63
CA ALA A 41 -46.00 -12.25 -68.53
C ALA A 41 -44.55 -12.06 -68.02
N THR A 42 -43.58 -11.95 -68.92
CA THR A 42 -42.18 -11.72 -68.53
C THR A 42 -41.98 -10.36 -67.87
N VAL A 43 -42.67 -9.31 -68.33
CA VAL A 43 -42.64 -7.99 -67.71
C VAL A 43 -43.19 -8.05 -66.29
N ARG A 44 -44.30 -8.77 -66.08
CA ARG A 44 -44.90 -8.96 -64.75
C ARG A 44 -43.93 -9.61 -63.76
N GLU A 45 -43.26 -10.69 -64.18
CA GLU A 45 -42.27 -11.38 -63.35
C GLU A 45 -41.07 -10.50 -63.01
N VAL A 46 -40.55 -9.75 -63.97
CA VAL A 46 -39.44 -8.81 -63.73
C VAL A 46 -39.87 -7.72 -62.74
N LYS A 47 -41.09 -7.18 -62.83
CA LYS A 47 -41.60 -6.17 -61.89
C LYS A 47 -41.80 -6.72 -60.50
N ARG A 48 -42.33 -7.93 -60.37
CA ARG A 48 -42.43 -8.64 -59.10
C ARG A 48 -41.06 -8.85 -58.45
N LEU A 49 -40.06 -9.31 -59.22
CA LEU A 49 -38.69 -9.49 -58.73
C LEU A 49 -38.05 -8.15 -58.31
N GLN A 50 -38.35 -7.06 -59.01
CA GLN A 50 -37.91 -5.71 -58.61
C GLN A 50 -38.49 -5.29 -57.26
N LEU A 51 -39.77 -5.56 -57.01
CA LEU A 51 -40.41 -5.31 -55.72
C LEU A 51 -39.80 -6.17 -54.59
N GLU A 52 -39.57 -7.46 -54.84
CA GLU A 52 -38.94 -8.36 -53.85
C GLU A 52 -37.50 -7.91 -53.51
N CYS A 53 -36.73 -7.46 -54.50
CA CYS A 53 -35.40 -6.88 -54.29
C CYS A 53 -35.43 -5.58 -53.48
N LEU A 54 -36.44 -4.72 -53.69
CA LEU A 54 -36.62 -3.51 -52.89
C LEU A 54 -36.92 -3.84 -51.43
N ASP A 55 -37.79 -4.82 -51.18
CA ASP A 55 -38.13 -5.26 -49.82
C ASP A 55 -36.96 -5.95 -49.11
N LEU A 56 -36.17 -6.77 -49.82
CA LEU A 56 -34.93 -7.33 -49.30
C LEU A 56 -33.93 -6.22 -48.95
N LYS A 57 -33.79 -5.20 -49.80
CA LYS A 57 -32.90 -4.06 -49.55
C LYS A 57 -33.33 -3.26 -48.32
N ARG A 58 -34.63 -3.07 -48.09
CA ARG A 58 -35.15 -2.40 -46.88
C ARG A 58 -34.88 -3.22 -45.63
N ARG A 59 -35.15 -4.53 -45.67
CA ARG A 59 -34.86 -5.44 -44.55
C ARG A 59 -33.38 -5.41 -44.19
N ASN A 60 -32.49 -5.55 -45.18
CA ASN A 60 -31.05 -5.44 -44.94
C ASN A 60 -30.66 -4.08 -44.38
N LYS A 61 -31.17 -2.96 -44.92
CA LYS A 61 -30.88 -1.63 -44.38
C LYS A 61 -31.31 -1.47 -42.92
N ARG A 62 -32.47 -2.02 -42.54
CA ARG A 62 -32.93 -1.98 -41.13
C ARG A 62 -32.02 -2.80 -40.23
N VAL A 63 -31.65 -4.02 -40.63
CA VAL A 63 -30.76 -4.90 -39.87
C VAL A 63 -29.37 -4.28 -39.71
N TRP A 64 -28.78 -3.76 -40.79
CA TRP A 64 -27.49 -3.07 -40.73
C TRP A 64 -27.54 -1.79 -39.88
N GLY A 65 -28.65 -1.05 -39.94
CA GLY A 65 -28.88 0.12 -39.08
C GLY A 65 -28.96 -0.26 -37.60
N GLN A 66 -29.66 -1.34 -37.26
CA GLN A 66 -29.76 -1.85 -35.88
C GLN A 66 -28.42 -2.35 -35.35
N LEU A 67 -27.64 -3.05 -36.16
CA LEU A 67 -26.30 -3.53 -35.78
C LEU A 67 -25.35 -2.36 -35.49
N LEU A 68 -25.37 -1.33 -36.35
CA LEU A 68 -24.54 -0.14 -36.17
C LEU A 68 -24.93 0.64 -34.90
N ALA A 69 -26.23 0.80 -34.64
CA ALA A 69 -26.71 1.45 -33.43
C ALA A 69 -26.27 0.69 -32.15
N LEU A 70 -26.42 -0.63 -32.12
CA LEU A 70 -25.99 -1.45 -30.98
C LEU A 70 -24.47 -1.35 -30.73
N THR A 71 -23.68 -1.35 -31.79
CA THR A 71 -22.21 -1.22 -31.70
C THR A 71 -21.80 0.15 -31.16
N CYS A 72 -22.46 1.22 -31.60
CA CYS A 72 -22.23 2.56 -31.08
C CYS A 72 -22.60 2.68 -29.59
N VAL A 73 -23.75 2.14 -29.18
CA VAL A 73 -24.17 2.16 -27.76
C VAL A 73 -23.16 1.42 -26.88
N PHE A 74 -22.69 0.24 -27.31
CA PHE A 74 -21.70 -0.54 -26.57
C PHE A 74 -20.34 0.17 -26.46
N GLY A 75 -19.90 0.84 -27.54
CA GLY A 75 -18.67 1.64 -27.50
C GLY A 75 -18.76 2.81 -26.52
N VAL A 76 -19.90 3.51 -26.51
CA VAL A 76 -20.13 4.65 -25.60
C VAL A 76 -20.19 4.20 -24.14
N THR A 77 -20.82 3.06 -23.83
CA THR A 77 -20.87 2.57 -22.44
C THR A 77 -19.49 2.19 -21.92
N ILE A 78 -18.66 1.50 -22.72
CA ILE A 78 -17.28 1.17 -22.32
C ILE A 78 -16.45 2.44 -22.12
N ALA A 79 -16.55 3.40 -23.04
CA ALA A 79 -15.82 4.66 -22.94
C ALA A 79 -16.24 5.45 -21.69
N ALA A 80 -17.54 5.51 -21.40
CA ALA A 80 -18.08 6.16 -20.22
C ALA A 80 -17.57 5.51 -18.93
N VAL A 81 -17.56 4.17 -18.87
CA VAL A 81 -17.04 3.42 -17.73
C VAL A 81 -15.54 3.71 -17.52
N VAL A 82 -14.73 3.63 -18.57
CA VAL A 82 -13.28 3.91 -18.49
C VAL A 82 -12.99 5.37 -18.10
N PHE A 83 -13.85 6.31 -18.49
CA PHE A 83 -13.71 7.72 -18.16
C PHE A 83 -14.19 8.06 -16.75
N TRP A 84 -15.27 7.42 -16.28
CA TRP A 84 -15.79 7.61 -14.91
C TRP A 84 -15.05 6.81 -13.85
N TYR A 85 -14.27 5.78 -14.21
CA TYR A 85 -13.39 5.12 -13.25
C TYR A 85 -12.34 6.12 -12.74
N PRO A 86 -12.26 6.37 -11.41
CA PRO A 86 -11.34 7.34 -10.85
C PRO A 86 -9.90 6.86 -11.06
N LYS A 87 -9.22 7.39 -12.06
CA LYS A 87 -7.90 6.91 -12.50
C LYS A 87 -6.77 7.21 -11.52
N TYR A 88 -6.91 8.20 -10.64
CA TYR A 88 -5.88 8.53 -9.65
C TYR A 88 -6.50 9.11 -8.40
N ARG A 89 -6.90 8.25 -7.45
CA ARG A 89 -6.97 8.68 -6.06
C ARG A 89 -5.56 8.54 -5.49
N TRP A 90 -4.76 9.60 -5.64
CA TRP A 90 -3.50 9.71 -4.95
C TRP A 90 -3.83 9.82 -3.46
N ILE A 91 -3.58 8.76 -2.71
CA ILE A 91 -3.49 8.85 -1.26
C ILE A 91 -2.04 9.26 -1.02
N PRO A 92 -1.75 10.49 -0.59
CA PRO A 92 -0.40 10.82 -0.18
C PRO A 92 -0.06 9.93 1.02
N THR A 93 0.75 8.92 0.78
CA THR A 93 1.43 8.09 1.78
C THR A 93 2.54 8.90 2.44
N THR A 94 2.20 10.07 2.97
CA THR A 94 3.08 10.84 3.85
C THR A 94 3.01 10.28 5.27
N ASP A 95 1.90 9.62 5.61
CA ASP A 95 1.73 8.85 6.84
C ASP A 95 1.02 7.51 6.53
N ASN A 96 1.78 6.42 6.54
CA ASN A 96 1.30 5.06 6.26
C ASN A 96 0.59 4.40 7.46
N HIS A 97 0.39 5.11 8.57
CA HIS A 97 -0.26 4.54 9.76
C HIS A 97 -1.67 4.00 9.46
N ALA A 98 -2.46 4.68 8.64
CA ALA A 98 -3.90 4.36 8.49
C ALA A 98 -4.21 3.12 7.61
N ILE A 99 -3.26 2.61 6.81
CA ILE A 99 -3.52 1.51 5.85
C ILE A 99 -2.87 0.19 6.31
N CYS A 100 -1.92 0.24 7.24
CA CYS A 100 -1.11 -0.90 7.65
C CYS A 100 -1.02 -1.10 9.17
N GLU A 101 -1.88 -0.48 9.98
CA GLU A 101 -1.92 -0.78 11.41
C GLU A 101 -2.49 -2.19 11.60
N VAL A 102 -1.60 -3.19 11.55
CA VAL A 102 -1.89 -4.54 11.99
C VAL A 102 -2.24 -4.42 13.47
N SER A 103 -3.52 -4.57 13.78
CA SER A 103 -4.04 -4.49 15.15
C SER A 103 -3.13 -5.26 16.10
N THR A 104 -2.62 -4.56 17.11
CA THR A 104 -1.65 -5.06 18.09
C THR A 104 -2.21 -6.15 19.02
N GLU A 105 -3.53 -6.33 19.03
CA GLU A 105 -4.28 -7.19 19.94
C GLU A 105 -3.91 -8.69 19.89
N SER A 106 -3.41 -9.19 18.75
CA SER A 106 -2.97 -10.59 18.62
C SER A 106 -1.80 -10.71 17.65
N ASN A 107 -0.63 -10.20 18.03
CA ASN A 107 0.55 -10.29 17.17
C ASN A 107 1.30 -11.62 17.41
N PRO A 108 1.19 -12.66 16.54
CA PRO A 108 1.95 -13.90 16.67
C PRO A 108 3.47 -13.72 16.55
N ARG A 109 3.95 -12.49 16.27
CA ARG A 109 5.37 -12.17 16.10
C ARG A 109 6.10 -11.90 17.43
N VAL A 110 5.37 -11.69 18.53
CA VAL A 110 5.96 -11.41 19.85
C VAL A 110 5.91 -12.67 20.71
N THR A 111 7.00 -13.43 20.67
CA THR A 111 7.18 -14.60 21.55
C THR A 111 8.13 -14.26 22.70
N PRO A 112 8.11 -15.01 23.82
CA PRO A 112 9.09 -14.81 24.90
C PRO A 112 10.54 -14.89 24.43
N ALA A 113 10.85 -15.79 23.49
CA ALA A 113 12.18 -15.90 22.88
C ALA A 113 12.53 -14.64 22.07
N THR A 114 11.58 -14.10 21.28
CA THR A 114 11.77 -12.84 20.54
C THR A 114 12.05 -11.67 21.48
N LEU A 115 11.34 -11.60 22.62
CA LEU A 115 11.50 -10.55 23.64
C LEU A 115 12.85 -10.66 24.33
N ALA A 116 13.25 -11.87 24.73
CA ALA A 116 14.54 -12.15 25.35
C ALA A 116 15.71 -11.76 24.42
N GLU A 117 15.63 -12.13 23.14
CA GLU A 117 16.64 -11.77 22.16
C GLU A 117 16.69 -10.25 21.91
N TYR A 118 15.52 -9.61 21.76
CA TYR A 118 15.42 -8.17 21.56
C TYR A 118 16.00 -7.37 22.73
N ALA A 119 15.67 -7.77 23.97
CA ALA A 119 16.22 -7.15 25.18
C ALA A 119 17.75 -7.32 25.25
N LYS A 120 18.24 -8.54 24.99
CA LYS A 120 19.66 -8.87 25.00
C LYS A 120 20.42 -8.01 23.98
N ASP A 121 19.94 -7.94 22.74
CA ASP A 121 20.59 -7.14 21.69
C ASP A 121 20.52 -5.64 22.01
N ALA A 122 19.38 -5.14 22.51
CA ALA A 122 19.24 -3.74 22.89
C ALA A 122 20.25 -3.35 23.97
N VAL A 123 20.34 -4.13 25.06
CA VAL A 123 21.27 -3.85 26.17
C VAL A 123 22.72 -3.95 25.71
N VAL A 124 23.09 -5.00 24.97
CA VAL A 124 24.47 -5.19 24.50
C VAL A 124 24.90 -4.04 23.60
N ASN A 125 24.05 -3.60 22.66
CA ASN A 125 24.38 -2.49 21.76
C ASN A 125 24.39 -1.14 22.48
N SER A 126 23.50 -0.91 23.45
CA SER A 126 23.46 0.33 24.24
C SER A 126 24.71 0.52 25.11
N TYR A 127 25.23 -0.57 25.67
CA TYR A 127 26.43 -0.58 26.49
C TYR A 127 27.64 -1.13 25.72
N SER A 128 27.73 -0.88 24.40
CA SER A 128 28.93 -1.17 23.62
C SER A 128 29.32 0.02 22.75
N TYR A 129 30.30 0.80 23.18
CA TYR A 129 30.76 2.00 22.49
C TYR A 129 32.21 2.36 22.82
N ASP A 130 32.85 3.07 21.91
CA ASP A 130 34.24 3.53 22.01
C ASP A 130 34.30 5.03 22.31
N TYR A 131 35.44 5.53 22.81
CA TYR A 131 35.62 6.96 23.04
C TYR A 131 35.58 7.83 21.77
N VAL A 132 35.71 7.23 20.57
CA VAL A 132 35.81 7.95 19.28
C VAL A 132 34.43 8.13 18.65
N ASN A 133 33.67 7.05 18.51
CA ASN A 133 32.40 6.95 17.81
C ASN A 133 31.19 6.81 18.75
N TYR A 134 31.36 7.03 20.07
CA TYR A 134 30.27 6.94 21.05
C TYR A 134 28.98 7.63 20.62
N ARG A 135 29.07 8.83 20.02
CA ARG A 135 27.88 9.58 19.57
C ARG A 135 27.09 8.83 18.52
N SER A 136 27.78 8.27 17.52
CA SER A 136 27.14 7.49 16.47
C SER A 136 26.54 6.22 17.07
N ASN A 137 27.30 5.49 17.87
CA ASN A 137 26.86 4.22 18.44
C ASN A 137 25.64 4.38 19.35
N LEU A 138 25.66 5.38 20.25
CA LEU A 138 24.55 5.65 21.17
C LEU A 138 23.32 6.15 20.41
N ASN A 139 23.48 7.02 19.40
CA ASN A 139 22.36 7.48 18.59
C ASN A 139 21.74 6.35 17.77
N SER A 140 22.57 5.50 17.15
CA SER A 140 22.11 4.33 16.40
C SER A 140 21.42 3.31 17.30
N ALA A 141 21.96 3.03 18.49
CA ALA A 141 21.34 2.14 19.47
C ALA A 141 20.00 2.71 19.96
N GLY A 142 19.97 4.00 20.33
CA GLY A 142 18.75 4.69 20.75
C GLY A 142 17.66 4.65 19.69
N ALA A 143 17.99 4.99 18.44
CA ALA A 143 17.02 5.03 17.35
C ALA A 143 16.54 3.63 16.92
N ARG A 144 17.35 2.60 17.10
CA ARG A 144 17.01 1.23 16.67
C ARG A 144 16.17 0.49 17.70
N TRP A 145 16.46 0.65 18.98
CA TRP A 145 15.94 -0.24 20.02
C TRP A 145 14.88 0.39 20.92
N TYR A 146 14.89 1.71 21.10
CA TYR A 146 14.11 2.39 22.14
C TYR A 146 12.89 3.14 21.60
N THR A 147 11.93 3.38 22.49
CA THR A 147 10.93 4.44 22.32
C THR A 147 11.60 5.82 22.42
N ASP A 148 10.94 6.88 21.98
CA ASP A 148 11.51 8.23 22.11
C ASP A 148 11.68 8.66 23.56
N GLU A 149 10.72 8.31 24.40
CA GLU A 149 10.75 8.49 25.86
C GLU A 149 11.87 7.65 26.48
N GLY A 150 11.94 6.37 26.13
CA GLY A 150 12.94 5.45 26.66
C GLY A 150 14.36 5.79 26.25
N ARG A 151 14.55 6.32 25.04
CA ARG A 151 15.83 6.84 24.57
C ARG A 151 16.29 8.03 25.40
N LYS A 152 15.39 8.97 25.72
CA LYS A 152 15.70 10.11 26.60
C LYS A 152 16.06 9.65 28.00
N ALA A 153 15.29 8.70 28.56
CA ALA A 153 15.54 8.12 29.87
C ALA A 153 16.91 7.41 29.92
N PHE A 154 17.22 6.59 28.91
CA PHE A 154 18.51 5.91 28.79
C PHE A 154 19.70 6.89 28.69
N LEU A 155 19.60 7.91 27.84
CA LEU A 155 20.68 8.90 27.71
C LEU A 155 20.88 9.69 29.01
N LYS A 156 19.79 9.97 29.73
CA LYS A 156 19.87 10.60 31.05
C LYS A 156 20.56 9.71 32.08
N THR A 157 20.17 8.44 32.19
CA THR A 157 20.82 7.51 33.14
C THR A 157 22.28 7.26 32.80
N LEU A 158 22.63 7.27 31.51
CA LEU A 158 24.00 7.18 31.05
C LEU A 158 24.84 8.40 31.49
N ASP A 159 24.29 9.60 31.35
CA ASP A 159 24.94 10.84 31.81
C ASP A 159 25.10 10.86 33.33
N ASP A 160 24.03 10.55 34.07
CA ASP A 160 24.01 10.49 35.54
C ASP A 160 25.00 9.46 36.09
N SER A 161 25.27 8.37 35.36
CA SER A 161 26.21 7.33 35.80
C SER A 161 27.69 7.74 35.75
N GLY A 162 28.04 8.80 35.00
CA GLY A 162 29.43 9.20 34.75
C GLY A 162 30.27 8.20 33.95
N ASN A 163 29.68 7.08 33.50
CA ASN A 163 30.41 6.06 32.73
C ASN A 163 30.90 6.60 31.39
N LEU A 164 30.08 7.40 30.71
CA LEU A 164 30.47 8.03 29.46
C LEU A 164 31.66 8.98 29.66
N GLU A 165 31.61 9.81 30.70
CA GLU A 165 32.73 10.70 31.06
C GLU A 165 34.01 9.91 31.35
N ARG A 166 33.89 8.81 32.09
CA ARG A 166 35.00 7.90 32.37
C ARG A 166 35.59 7.32 31.08
N VAL A 167 34.76 6.88 30.14
CA VAL A 167 35.20 6.36 28.83
C VAL A 167 35.95 7.42 28.03
N LEU A 168 35.44 8.66 27.99
CA LEU A 168 36.05 9.76 27.25
C LEU A 168 37.39 10.21 27.86
N LYS A 169 37.43 10.44 29.19
CA LYS A 169 38.66 10.85 29.89
C LYS A 169 39.74 9.77 29.83
N GLY A 170 39.34 8.51 29.94
CA GLY A 170 40.26 7.37 29.92
C GLY A 170 40.61 6.86 28.53
N ARG A 171 40.05 7.43 27.45
CA ARG A 171 40.16 6.91 26.07
C ARG A 171 39.90 5.40 26.00
N MET A 172 38.81 4.98 26.63
CA MET A 172 38.46 3.56 26.77
C MET A 172 37.45 3.11 25.72
N ILE A 173 37.28 1.79 25.63
CA ILE A 173 36.18 1.15 24.93
C ILE A 173 35.37 0.39 25.97
N LEU A 174 34.08 0.65 26.01
CA LEU A 174 33.14 -0.05 26.88
C LEU A 174 32.46 -1.14 26.03
N ARG A 175 32.52 -2.38 26.49
CA ARG A 175 31.91 -3.53 25.81
C ARG A 175 31.02 -4.28 26.78
N ALA A 176 29.76 -4.48 26.39
CA ALA A 176 28.84 -5.34 27.10
C ALA A 176 28.72 -6.69 26.43
N MET A 177 28.54 -7.74 27.22
CA MET A 177 28.23 -9.08 26.73
C MET A 177 27.18 -9.73 27.63
N ALA A 178 26.29 -10.53 27.06
CA ALA A 178 25.37 -11.35 27.85
C ALA A 178 26.15 -12.49 28.53
N THR A 179 25.98 -12.66 29.83
CA THR A 179 26.64 -13.74 30.60
C THR A 179 25.76 -14.98 30.72
N GLN A 180 24.44 -14.80 30.65
CA GLN A 180 23.44 -15.86 30.71
C GLN A 180 22.30 -15.57 29.72
N VAL A 181 21.37 -16.51 29.60
CA VAL A 181 20.18 -16.38 28.75
C VAL A 181 19.20 -15.37 29.38
N ALA A 182 18.75 -14.40 28.61
CA ALA A 182 17.72 -13.46 29.03
C ALA A 182 16.38 -14.17 29.28
N GLN A 183 15.65 -13.74 30.31
CA GLN A 183 14.38 -14.33 30.71
C GLN A 183 13.29 -13.26 30.83
N VAL A 184 12.09 -13.60 30.41
CA VAL A 184 10.90 -12.76 30.60
C VAL A 184 10.36 -13.04 31.99
N GLU A 185 10.38 -12.04 32.86
CA GLU A 185 9.92 -12.15 34.25
C GLU A 185 8.43 -11.84 34.37
N GLU A 186 7.99 -10.80 33.67
CA GLU A 186 6.65 -10.27 33.80
C GLU A 186 6.10 -9.88 32.42
N ALA A 187 4.79 -10.07 32.24
CA ALA A 187 4.03 -9.58 31.10
C ALA A 187 2.73 -8.97 31.63
N GLY A 188 2.34 -7.82 31.10
CA GLY A 188 1.14 -7.13 31.53
C GLY A 188 0.66 -6.07 30.53
N VAL A 189 -0.31 -5.27 30.96
CA VAL A 189 -0.87 -4.17 30.17
C VAL A 189 -0.77 -2.88 30.98
N LEU A 190 -0.19 -1.83 30.40
CA LEU A 190 -0.17 -0.50 31.01
C LEU A 190 -1.59 0.05 31.12
N ALA A 191 -1.77 1.05 32.00
CA ALA A 191 -3.02 1.80 32.10
C ALA A 191 -3.45 2.47 30.78
N SER A 192 -2.51 2.70 29.86
CA SER A 192 -2.75 3.21 28.50
C SER A 192 -3.34 2.17 27.54
N GLY A 193 -3.47 0.89 27.95
CA GLY A 193 -3.89 -0.22 27.09
C GLY A 193 -2.76 -0.88 26.29
N GLN A 194 -1.51 -0.43 26.48
CA GLN A 194 -0.34 -0.97 25.78
C GLN A 194 0.23 -2.19 26.52
N ASN A 195 0.50 -3.28 25.80
CA ASN A 195 1.20 -4.43 26.39
C ASN A 195 2.65 -4.08 26.75
N TYR A 196 3.12 -4.58 27.89
CA TYR A 196 4.51 -4.51 28.31
C TYR A 196 5.05 -5.84 28.80
N TRP A 197 6.37 -5.94 28.74
CA TRP A 197 7.13 -7.09 29.23
C TRP A 197 8.35 -6.61 29.99
N LEU A 198 8.59 -7.19 31.15
CA LEU A 198 9.83 -7.01 31.90
C LEU A 198 10.75 -8.19 31.59
N VAL A 199 11.91 -7.87 31.03
CA VAL A 199 12.92 -8.86 30.65
C VAL A 199 14.19 -8.63 31.46
N GLN A 200 14.67 -9.67 32.11
CA GLN A 200 15.95 -9.66 32.81
C GLN A 200 17.06 -10.18 31.90
N VAL A 201 18.13 -9.40 31.77
CA VAL A 201 19.31 -9.73 30.96
C VAL A 201 20.55 -9.67 31.85
N PRO A 202 21.11 -10.82 32.24
CA PRO A 202 22.41 -10.86 32.91
C PRO A 202 23.52 -10.49 31.92
N ILE A 203 24.28 -9.43 32.23
CA ILE A 203 25.35 -8.90 31.39
C ILE A 203 26.64 -8.71 32.18
N ALA A 204 27.77 -8.72 31.47
CA ALA A 204 29.05 -8.22 31.97
C ALA A 204 29.44 -6.99 31.16
N ILE A 205 29.84 -5.92 31.85
CA ILE A 205 30.40 -4.71 31.26
C ILE A 205 31.90 -4.69 31.52
N GLU A 206 32.66 -4.59 30.44
CA GLU A 206 34.12 -4.57 30.44
C GLU A 206 34.65 -3.26 29.86
N PHE A 207 35.68 -2.72 30.49
CA PHE A 207 36.40 -1.53 30.03
C PHE A 207 37.76 -1.93 29.47
N TYR A 208 38.03 -1.53 28.23
CA TYR A 208 39.30 -1.75 27.54
C TYR A 208 40.02 -0.43 27.34
N VAL A 209 41.35 -0.44 27.41
CA VAL A 209 42.22 0.69 27.07
C VAL A 209 42.93 0.34 25.75
N GLY A 210 43.10 1.33 24.87
CA GLY A 210 43.49 1.19 23.46
C GLY A 210 44.36 -0.04 23.08
N GLY A 211 43.74 -1.01 22.40
CA GLY A 211 44.42 -2.16 21.80
C GLY A 211 44.74 -3.31 22.76
N ASP A 212 44.52 -3.14 24.06
CA ASP A 212 44.73 -4.20 25.05
C ASP A 212 43.74 -5.35 24.84
N GLN A 213 44.26 -6.58 24.92
CA GLN A 213 43.46 -7.79 24.82
C GLN A 213 42.70 -8.11 26.12
N GLN A 214 43.14 -7.54 27.25
CA GLN A 214 42.55 -7.78 28.56
C GLN A 214 41.71 -6.58 29.01
N ALA A 215 40.56 -6.89 29.60
CA ALA A 215 39.71 -5.87 30.20
C ALA A 215 40.40 -5.31 31.46
N ARG A 216 40.48 -3.98 31.56
CA ARG A 216 41.01 -3.29 32.74
C ARG A 216 40.11 -3.48 33.96
N SER A 217 38.81 -3.57 33.73
CA SER A 217 37.82 -3.85 34.77
C SER A 217 36.62 -4.53 34.15
N ARG A 218 36.08 -5.52 34.87
CA ARG A 218 34.83 -6.22 34.54
C ARG A 218 33.87 -6.08 35.71
N GLN A 219 32.62 -5.81 35.41
CA GLN A 219 31.53 -5.76 36.38
C GLN A 219 30.32 -6.49 35.82
N ASP A 220 29.70 -7.34 36.63
CA ASP A 220 28.50 -8.09 36.25
C ASP A 220 27.24 -7.36 36.74
N PHE A 221 26.25 -7.24 35.85
CA PHE A 221 25.00 -6.55 36.09
C PHE A 221 23.81 -7.41 35.65
N LEU A 222 22.66 -7.14 36.27
CA LEU A 222 21.37 -7.62 35.83
C LEU A 222 20.62 -6.42 35.28
N ALA A 223 20.42 -6.42 33.96
CA ALA A 223 19.66 -5.38 33.28
C ALA A 223 18.18 -5.75 33.31
N ALA A 224 17.38 -4.93 33.99
CA ALA A 224 15.93 -4.97 33.91
C ALA A 224 15.49 -4.08 32.73
N VAL A 225 14.93 -4.72 31.69
CA VAL A 225 14.54 -4.09 30.43
C VAL A 225 13.03 -4.13 30.33
N THR A 226 12.39 -2.96 30.34
CA THR A 226 10.96 -2.84 30.07
C THR A 226 10.76 -2.64 28.58
N ILE A 227 10.09 -3.60 27.94
CA ILE A 227 9.71 -3.55 26.53
C ILE A 227 8.22 -3.22 26.47
N VAL A 228 7.84 -2.30 25.58
CA VAL A 228 6.45 -1.95 25.30
C VAL A 228 6.10 -2.23 23.85
N GLN A 229 4.83 -2.53 23.61
CA GLN A 229 4.31 -2.78 22.27
C GLN A 229 4.03 -1.48 21.53
N ILE A 230 4.67 -1.22 20.40
CA ILE A 230 4.41 -0.03 19.57
C ILE A 230 3.79 -0.41 18.23
N PRO A 231 3.09 0.50 17.54
CA PRO A 231 2.62 0.25 16.18
C PRO A 231 3.78 -0.18 15.28
N ALA A 232 3.58 -1.26 14.52
CA ALA A 232 4.62 -1.78 13.64
C ALA A 232 4.87 -0.80 12.49
N SER A 233 6.15 -0.58 12.16
CA SER A 233 6.56 0.32 11.08
C SER A 233 7.47 -0.42 10.08
N ALA A 234 7.77 0.22 8.94
CA ALA A 234 8.69 -0.34 7.95
C ALA A 234 10.10 -0.62 8.53
N THR A 235 10.52 0.15 9.54
CA THR A 235 11.81 -0.03 10.21
C THR A 235 11.73 -0.95 11.44
N ASN A 236 10.55 -1.08 12.05
CA ASN A 236 10.28 -1.96 13.19
C ASN A 236 9.05 -2.86 12.94
N ILE A 237 9.29 -3.95 12.22
CA ILE A 237 8.24 -4.93 11.83
C ILE A 237 7.71 -5.72 13.06
N LYS A 238 8.53 -5.85 14.11
CA LYS A 238 8.16 -6.58 15.34
C LYS A 238 7.14 -5.79 16.17
N GLY A 239 7.12 -4.46 16.08
CA GLY A 239 6.20 -3.61 16.83
C GLY A 239 6.48 -3.62 18.33
N ILE A 240 7.75 -3.70 18.72
CA ILE A 240 8.19 -3.66 20.12
C ILE A 240 9.37 -2.69 20.26
N ALA A 241 9.46 -2.00 21.38
CA ALA A 241 10.56 -1.08 21.66
C ALA A 241 10.88 -1.06 23.16
N VAL A 242 12.12 -0.73 23.50
CA VAL A 242 12.57 -0.59 24.89
C VAL A 242 12.11 0.77 25.43
N ASP A 243 11.37 0.74 26.52
CA ASP A 243 10.93 1.94 27.23
C ASP A 243 11.87 2.32 28.37
N SER A 244 12.48 1.35 29.04
CA SER A 244 13.50 1.66 30.04
C SER A 244 14.50 0.52 30.22
N VAL A 245 15.71 0.88 30.64
CA VAL A 245 16.75 -0.06 31.04
C VAL A 245 17.34 0.40 32.36
N GLN A 246 17.33 -0.50 33.34
CA GLN A 246 17.92 -0.28 34.66
C GLN A 246 18.96 -1.35 34.92
N LEU A 247 20.16 -0.94 35.33
CA LEU A 247 21.23 -1.86 35.70
C LEU A 247 21.28 -2.01 37.22
N SER A 248 21.29 -3.25 37.69
CA SER A 248 21.53 -3.57 39.10
C SER A 248 22.76 -4.48 39.22
N PRO A 249 23.59 -4.36 40.27
CA PRO A 249 24.73 -5.25 40.47
C PRO A 249 24.29 -6.71 40.54
N TYR A 250 24.94 -7.59 39.78
CA TYR A 250 24.61 -9.01 39.75
C TYR A 250 25.75 -9.83 40.35
N THR A 251 25.41 -10.63 41.36
CA THR A 251 26.29 -11.68 41.85
C THR A 251 25.68 -13.01 41.44
N SER A 252 26.35 -13.71 40.52
CA SER A 252 25.92 -15.06 40.14
C SER A 252 26.04 -15.95 41.37
N ARG A 253 24.92 -16.50 41.84
CA ARG A 253 24.94 -17.50 42.90
C ARG A 253 25.64 -18.74 42.31
N LYS A 254 26.86 -19.01 42.78
CA LYS A 254 27.64 -20.19 42.39
C LYS A 254 26.99 -21.48 42.87
#